data_AF-R6RNA5-F1
#
_entry.id   AF-R6RNA5-F1
#
_cell.length_a   1.000
_cell.length_b   1.000
_cell.length_c   1.000
_cell.angle_alpha   90.00
_cell.angle_beta   90.00
_cell.angle_gamma   90.00
#
_symmetry.space_group_name_H-M   'P 1'
#
loop_
_entity.id
_entity.type
_entity.pdbx_description
1 polymer ?
#
loop_
_entity_poly.entity_id
_entity_poly.type
_entity_poly.pdbx_seq_one_letter_code
_entity_poly.pdbx_strand_id
1 'polypeptide(L)'
;MDYIFYGVIAAVVILFLIILATGYVKASPDTAFIISGLRKKPKVLIGKAGIKIPFFEKKDSLNLQLIPIDVKTSSAVPTADYININVDAAVNVKISDQTDRLNLAAQNFLNKPVDYIAKVAREVLEGNMREIVGRMQLQEMVSDRQKFAELVKQNTEPDLGAMGLDIVSFNVQNFVDDSCVIENLGVDNIVKIQKDAAISRAEAEKEIAKAKAIAKKEANDAEVNSETEIAVRQNELAIKKAELKQESDVKQASADAAYRIQEEEQRKTIEITTANANLAKQEKEIELKERNVKITERQLEADIKKKAEAEKFARQQKAEAELYERQKEAEARKYEMEQEAEALKAKSEAEKYAREQEAEGIRAKGLAEAEAIRAKAIAEAEGIEKKALAQAKMTDASIKEMYFNVLPEVIKNAATPLANVDSIVMYGDGNSSRLVQDIMTTVSQITEGLKGATGVDIKDVLSAKTKSDVKPETGNPQNDDYREVKAEEDEAAASGEDNLTEED
;
A
#
# COMPACT_ATOMS: atom_id res chain seq x y z
N MET A 1 -134.16 -47.60 -56.49
CA MET A 1 -132.87 -48.31 -56.31
C MET A 1 -131.73 -47.34 -56.04
N ASP A 2 -131.74 -46.19 -56.69
CA ASP A 2 -130.61 -45.25 -56.78
C ASP A 2 -130.21 -44.66 -55.44
N TYR A 3 -131.16 -44.28 -54.57
CA TYR A 3 -130.85 -43.81 -53.21
C TYR A 3 -130.10 -44.83 -52.34
N ILE A 4 -130.33 -46.14 -52.54
CA ILE A 4 -129.60 -47.19 -51.83
C ILE A 4 -128.18 -47.29 -52.40
N PHE A 5 -128.03 -47.17 -53.72
CA PHE A 5 -126.73 -47.15 -54.40
C PHE A 5 -125.87 -45.96 -53.96
N TYR A 6 -126.42 -44.74 -53.94
CA TYR A 6 -125.73 -43.56 -53.42
C TYR A 6 -125.44 -43.65 -51.92
N GLY A 7 -126.34 -44.24 -51.12
CA GLY A 7 -126.12 -44.48 -49.69
C GLY A 7 -124.96 -45.44 -49.41
N VAL A 8 -124.85 -46.53 -50.17
CA VAL A 8 -123.72 -47.49 -50.08
C VAL A 8 -122.42 -46.82 -50.52
N ILE A 9 -122.41 -46.03 -51.60
CA ILE A 9 -121.23 -45.27 -52.04
C ILE A 9 -120.79 -44.28 -50.95
N ALA A 10 -121.72 -43.53 -50.36
CA ALA A 10 -121.43 -42.60 -49.28
C ALA A 10 -120.84 -43.32 -48.05
N ALA A 11 -121.39 -44.47 -47.66
CA ALA A 11 -120.85 -45.27 -46.57
C ALA A 11 -119.43 -45.79 -46.82
N VAL A 12 -119.12 -46.23 -48.05
CA VAL A 12 -117.76 -46.67 -48.44
C VAL A 12 -116.79 -45.49 -48.43
N VAL A 13 -117.18 -44.31 -48.91
CA VAL A 13 -116.35 -43.09 -48.87
C VAL A 13 -116.10 -42.64 -47.43
N ILE A 14 -117.11 -42.67 -46.56
CA ILE A 14 -116.96 -42.34 -45.13
C ILE A 14 -116.02 -43.34 -44.44
N LEU A 15 -116.17 -44.64 -44.69
CA LEU A 15 -115.26 -45.67 -44.18
C LEU A 15 -113.81 -45.42 -44.62
N PHE A 16 -113.62 -45.08 -45.90
CA PHE A 16 -112.30 -44.76 -46.46
C PHE A 16 -111.67 -43.51 -45.82
N LEU A 17 -112.47 -42.46 -45.58
CA LEU A 17 -112.04 -41.26 -44.86
C LEU A 17 -111.68 -41.54 -43.39
N ILE A 18 -112.44 -42.42 -42.70
CA ILE A 18 -112.13 -42.86 -41.33
C ILE A 18 -110.81 -43.65 -41.31
N ILE A 19 -110.58 -44.54 -42.28
CA ILE A 19 -109.32 -45.30 -42.43
C ILE A 19 -108.14 -44.34 -42.68
N LEU A 20 -108.31 -43.31 -43.51
CA LEU A 20 -107.28 -42.29 -43.74
C LEU A 20 -106.98 -41.45 -42.48
N ALA A 21 -108.01 -41.01 -41.76
CA ALA A 21 -107.87 -40.19 -40.57
C ALA A 21 -107.23 -40.97 -39.39
N THR A 22 -107.70 -42.18 -39.11
CA THR A 22 -107.13 -43.07 -38.08
C THR A 22 -105.76 -43.64 -38.47
N GLY A 23 -105.48 -43.72 -39.77
CA GLY A 23 -104.20 -44.10 -40.33
C GLY A 23 -103.15 -42.99 -40.34
N TYR A 24 -103.52 -41.72 -40.13
CA TYR A 24 -102.57 -40.60 -40.22
C TYR A 24 -101.56 -40.62 -39.06
N VAL A 25 -100.26 -40.62 -39.40
CA VAL A 25 -99.15 -40.57 -38.44
C VAL A 25 -98.12 -39.53 -38.91
N LYS A 26 -97.71 -38.65 -38.00
CA LYS A 26 -96.66 -37.64 -38.24
C LYS A 26 -95.40 -37.99 -37.45
N ALA A 27 -94.32 -38.36 -38.13
CA ALA A 27 -93.02 -38.56 -37.49
C ALA A 27 -92.32 -37.21 -37.26
N SER A 28 -91.75 -37.02 -36.06
CA SER A 28 -90.83 -35.92 -35.79
C SER A 28 -89.46 -36.20 -36.43
N PRO A 29 -88.61 -35.17 -36.71
CA PRO A 29 -87.30 -35.39 -37.32
C PRO A 29 -86.34 -36.24 -36.48
N ASP A 30 -86.54 -36.27 -35.17
CA ASP A 30 -85.76 -37.01 -34.17
C ASP A 30 -86.28 -38.44 -33.91
N THR A 31 -87.34 -38.86 -34.60
CA THR A 31 -87.94 -40.21 -34.45
C THR A 31 -88.16 -40.87 -35.80
N ALA A 32 -87.64 -42.10 -35.97
CA ALA A 32 -88.03 -42.96 -37.07
C ALA A 32 -89.27 -43.77 -36.67
N PHE A 33 -90.37 -43.60 -37.40
CA PHE A 33 -91.49 -44.53 -37.32
C PHE A 33 -91.33 -45.61 -38.38
N ILE A 34 -91.32 -46.85 -37.91
CA ILE A 34 -91.19 -48.05 -38.73
C ILE A 34 -92.58 -48.68 -38.81
N ILE A 35 -93.17 -48.65 -40.01
CA ILE A 35 -94.48 -49.22 -40.27
C ILE A 35 -94.30 -50.62 -40.86
N SER A 36 -94.66 -51.63 -40.08
CA SER A 36 -94.49 -53.06 -40.39
C SER A 36 -95.85 -53.74 -40.60
N GLY A 37 -95.93 -54.80 -41.41
CA GLY A 37 -97.19 -55.50 -41.68
C GLY A 37 -97.34 -55.94 -43.14
N LEU A 38 -98.29 -55.33 -43.87
CA LEU A 38 -98.73 -55.74 -45.22
C LEU A 38 -97.63 -55.73 -46.32
N ARG A 39 -96.46 -55.12 -46.08
CA ARG A 39 -95.40 -54.88 -47.08
C ARG A 39 -94.16 -55.72 -46.80
N LYS A 40 -93.54 -56.30 -47.84
CA LYS A 40 -92.27 -57.05 -47.74
C LYS A 40 -91.08 -56.22 -47.22
N LYS A 41 -91.09 -54.90 -47.45
CA LYS A 41 -90.15 -53.96 -46.84
C LYS A 41 -90.93 -53.01 -45.93
N PRO A 42 -90.54 -52.82 -44.65
CA PRO A 42 -91.21 -51.89 -43.76
C PRO A 42 -91.07 -50.46 -44.30
N LYS A 43 -92.09 -49.63 -44.05
CA LYS A 43 -92.08 -48.23 -44.48
C LYS A 43 -91.55 -47.36 -43.35
N VAL A 44 -90.39 -46.76 -43.56
CA VAL A 44 -89.78 -45.80 -42.64
C VAL A 44 -90.34 -44.39 -42.90
N LEU A 45 -90.66 -43.66 -41.82
CA LEU A 45 -91.01 -42.24 -41.82
C LEU A 45 -90.10 -41.49 -40.83
N ILE A 46 -89.37 -40.49 -41.33
CA ILE A 46 -88.53 -39.57 -40.53
C ILE A 46 -88.90 -38.16 -40.96
N GLY A 47 -89.23 -37.28 -40.01
CA GLY A 47 -89.58 -35.86 -40.28
C GLY A 47 -90.73 -35.63 -41.26
N LYS A 48 -91.52 -36.65 -41.57
CA LYS A 48 -92.57 -36.66 -42.62
C LYS A 48 -93.84 -37.33 -42.10
N ALA A 49 -94.97 -36.86 -42.59
CA ALA A 49 -96.25 -37.53 -42.37
C ALA A 49 -96.43 -38.73 -43.31
N GLY A 50 -97.19 -39.72 -42.86
CA GLY A 50 -97.58 -40.86 -43.67
C GLY A 50 -98.82 -41.54 -43.10
N ILE A 51 -99.45 -42.35 -43.93
CA ILE A 51 -100.62 -43.16 -43.55
C ILE A 51 -100.14 -44.58 -43.27
N LYS A 52 -100.48 -45.11 -42.08
CA LYS A 52 -100.52 -46.54 -41.77
C LYS A 52 -101.91 -47.08 -42.08
N ILE A 53 -102.02 -48.33 -42.53
CA ILE A 53 -103.31 -49.00 -42.66
C ILE A 53 -103.70 -49.55 -41.28
N PRO A 54 -104.76 -49.04 -40.61
CA PRO A 54 -105.22 -49.61 -39.34
C PRO A 54 -105.54 -51.10 -39.51
N PHE A 55 -105.38 -51.86 -38.43
CA PHE A 55 -105.50 -53.33 -38.37
C PHE A 55 -104.42 -54.14 -39.11
N PHE A 56 -103.97 -53.71 -40.30
CA PHE A 56 -103.00 -54.46 -41.12
C PHE A 56 -101.53 -54.02 -40.96
N GLU A 57 -101.28 -52.80 -40.46
CA GLU A 57 -99.93 -52.28 -40.24
C GLU A 57 -99.73 -51.83 -38.77
N LYS A 58 -98.63 -52.27 -38.15
CA LYS A 58 -98.15 -51.80 -36.84
C LYS A 58 -97.27 -50.57 -37.02
N LYS A 59 -97.22 -49.73 -35.97
CA LYS A 59 -96.34 -48.56 -35.87
C LYS A 59 -95.40 -48.78 -34.69
N ASP A 60 -94.14 -49.01 -34.99
CA ASP A 60 -93.05 -49.03 -34.01
C ASP A 60 -92.25 -47.72 -34.12
N SER A 61 -91.54 -47.35 -33.06
CA SER A 61 -90.77 -46.10 -32.99
C SER A 61 -89.35 -46.33 -32.52
N LEU A 62 -88.41 -45.65 -33.16
CA LEU A 62 -86.98 -45.71 -32.89
C LEU A 62 -86.44 -44.28 -32.72
N ASN A 63 -85.68 -44.04 -31.65
CA ASN A 63 -85.14 -42.71 -31.33
C ASN A 63 -83.87 -42.43 -32.14
N LEU A 64 -83.82 -41.30 -32.86
CA LEU A 64 -82.66 -40.88 -33.66
C LEU A 64 -81.81 -39.80 -32.95
N GLN A 65 -82.16 -39.44 -31.72
CA GLN A 65 -81.39 -38.48 -30.90
C GLN A 65 -79.97 -38.98 -30.63
N LEU A 66 -79.09 -38.03 -30.30
CA LEU A 66 -77.72 -38.31 -29.87
C LEU A 66 -77.74 -39.04 -28.52
N ILE A 67 -76.96 -40.11 -28.43
CA ILE A 67 -76.74 -40.91 -27.23
C ILE A 67 -75.29 -40.64 -26.78
N PRO A 68 -75.08 -39.84 -25.72
CA PRO A 68 -73.76 -39.70 -25.11
C PRO A 68 -73.41 -40.98 -24.34
N ILE A 69 -72.21 -41.49 -24.53
CA ILE A 69 -71.70 -42.70 -23.91
C ILE A 69 -70.30 -42.42 -23.36
N ASP A 70 -70.18 -42.46 -22.03
CA ASP A 70 -68.90 -42.50 -21.36
C ASP A 70 -68.36 -43.94 -21.38
N VAL A 71 -67.30 -44.15 -22.15
CA VAL A 71 -66.61 -45.41 -22.32
C VAL A 71 -65.37 -45.38 -21.43
N LYS A 72 -65.26 -46.36 -20.54
CA LYS A 72 -64.11 -46.56 -19.65
C LYS A 72 -63.68 -48.02 -19.74
N THR A 73 -62.38 -48.27 -19.81
CA THR A 73 -61.83 -49.64 -19.72
C THR A 73 -62.16 -50.27 -18.37
N SER A 74 -62.85 -51.41 -18.36
CA SER A 74 -63.24 -52.11 -17.12
C SER A 74 -62.06 -52.72 -16.35
N SER A 75 -60.90 -52.86 -17.01
CA SER A 75 -59.64 -53.35 -16.46
C SER A 75 -58.50 -52.63 -17.17
N ALA A 76 -57.36 -52.45 -16.51
CA ALA A 76 -56.17 -51.92 -17.15
C ALA A 76 -55.74 -52.79 -18.34
N VAL A 77 -55.35 -52.12 -19.42
CA VAL A 77 -54.97 -52.73 -20.69
C VAL A 77 -53.47 -52.50 -20.90
N PRO A 78 -52.66 -53.55 -21.12
CA PRO A 78 -51.26 -53.37 -21.44
C PRO A 78 -51.13 -52.72 -22.83
N THR A 79 -50.34 -51.66 -22.93
CA THR A 79 -49.94 -51.05 -24.20
C THR A 79 -48.93 -51.91 -24.95
N ALA A 80 -48.53 -51.49 -26.17
CA ALA A 80 -47.41 -52.11 -26.89
C ALA A 80 -46.08 -52.07 -26.10
N ASP A 81 -45.96 -51.15 -25.14
CA ASP A 81 -44.80 -51.01 -24.24
C ASP A 81 -44.94 -51.82 -22.93
N TYR A 82 -45.97 -52.67 -22.82
CA TYR A 82 -46.33 -53.46 -21.63
C TYR A 82 -46.68 -52.62 -20.38
N ILE A 83 -47.10 -51.37 -20.56
CA ILE A 83 -47.56 -50.49 -19.47
C ILE A 83 -49.08 -50.65 -19.37
N ASN A 84 -49.58 -50.97 -18.18
CA ASN A 84 -51.01 -51.09 -17.92
C ASN A 84 -51.65 -49.70 -17.79
N ILE A 85 -52.59 -49.38 -18.68
CA ILE A 85 -53.35 -48.11 -18.62
C ILE A 85 -54.86 -48.31 -18.66
N ASN A 86 -55.56 -47.37 -18.05
CA ASN A 86 -56.99 -47.16 -18.19
C ASN A 86 -57.24 -45.97 -19.15
N VAL A 87 -58.25 -46.09 -20.00
CA VAL A 87 -58.61 -45.04 -20.97
C VAL A 87 -60.07 -44.65 -20.80
N ASP A 88 -60.28 -43.34 -20.67
CA ASP A 88 -61.59 -42.71 -20.56
C ASP A 88 -61.89 -41.92 -21.85
N ALA A 89 -63.03 -42.18 -22.49
CA ALA A 89 -63.49 -41.48 -23.69
C ALA A 89 -64.99 -41.17 -23.62
N ALA A 90 -65.38 -39.99 -24.11
CA ALA A 90 -66.77 -39.62 -24.34
C ALA A 90 -67.09 -39.74 -25.82
N VAL A 91 -68.12 -40.54 -26.14
CA VAL A 91 -68.52 -40.86 -27.50
C VAL A 91 -69.98 -40.48 -27.70
N ASN A 92 -70.28 -39.72 -28.76
CA ASN A 92 -71.66 -39.47 -29.15
C ASN A 92 -72.02 -40.40 -30.30
N VAL A 93 -72.96 -41.30 -30.05
CA VAL A 93 -73.48 -42.26 -31.03
C VAL A 93 -74.91 -41.86 -31.39
N LYS A 94 -75.33 -42.09 -32.64
CA LYS A 94 -76.75 -42.02 -33.05
C LYS A 94 -77.14 -43.27 -33.81
N ILE A 95 -78.44 -43.50 -33.97
CA ILE A 95 -78.93 -44.44 -34.97
C ILE A 95 -78.79 -43.79 -36.36
N SER A 96 -78.31 -44.58 -37.32
CA SER A 96 -78.10 -44.09 -38.69
C SER A 96 -79.40 -43.70 -39.39
N ASP A 97 -79.34 -42.66 -40.21
CA ASP A 97 -80.44 -42.24 -41.09
C ASP A 97 -80.40 -42.95 -42.47
N GLN A 98 -79.31 -43.66 -42.77
CA GLN A 98 -79.18 -44.46 -43.99
C GLN A 98 -80.12 -45.66 -43.96
N THR A 99 -80.80 -45.94 -45.08
CA THR A 99 -81.87 -46.97 -45.13
C THR A 99 -81.36 -48.35 -44.70
N ASP A 100 -80.14 -48.73 -45.08
CA ASP A 100 -79.61 -50.07 -44.79
C ASP A 100 -79.19 -50.22 -43.32
N ARG A 101 -78.38 -49.29 -42.78
CA ARG A 101 -78.01 -49.24 -41.35
C ARG A 101 -79.25 -49.10 -40.45
N LEU A 102 -80.23 -48.28 -40.84
CA LEU A 102 -81.49 -48.11 -40.10
C LEU A 102 -82.34 -49.40 -40.04
N ASN A 103 -82.31 -50.23 -41.10
CA ASN A 103 -82.98 -51.54 -41.07
C ASN A 103 -82.29 -52.54 -40.12
N LEU A 104 -80.98 -52.41 -39.89
CA LEU A 104 -80.25 -53.20 -38.89
C LEU A 104 -80.54 -52.71 -37.47
N ALA A 105 -80.54 -51.39 -37.24
CA ALA A 105 -80.96 -50.80 -35.97
C ALA A 105 -82.42 -51.16 -35.63
N ALA A 106 -83.30 -51.21 -36.63
CA ALA A 106 -84.69 -51.66 -36.50
C ALA A 106 -84.83 -53.16 -36.19
N GLN A 107 -83.82 -54.00 -36.43
CA GLN A 107 -83.84 -55.41 -36.03
C GLN A 107 -83.30 -55.58 -34.60
N ASN A 108 -82.25 -54.83 -34.24
CA ASN A 108 -81.56 -54.97 -32.95
C ASN A 108 -82.21 -54.19 -31.79
N PHE A 109 -82.73 -52.98 -32.07
CA PHE A 109 -83.08 -51.99 -31.04
C PHE A 109 -84.55 -51.55 -31.03
N LEU A 110 -85.42 -52.18 -31.83
CA LEU A 110 -86.85 -51.81 -31.88
C LEU A 110 -87.51 -51.94 -30.50
N ASN A 111 -88.20 -50.87 -30.08
CA ASN A 111 -88.87 -50.79 -28.79
C ASN A 111 -87.95 -51.05 -27.57
N LYS A 112 -86.62 -50.89 -27.71
CA LYS A 112 -85.66 -50.91 -26.60
C LYS A 112 -85.48 -49.51 -26.00
N PRO A 113 -85.20 -49.38 -24.69
CA PRO A 113 -84.85 -48.10 -24.08
C PRO A 113 -83.47 -47.63 -24.56
N VAL A 114 -83.24 -46.32 -24.54
CA VAL A 114 -81.97 -45.70 -24.97
C VAL A 114 -80.79 -46.28 -24.17
N ASP A 115 -80.95 -46.51 -22.88
CA ASP A 115 -79.92 -47.07 -21.99
C ASP A 115 -79.44 -48.47 -22.42
N TYR A 116 -80.32 -49.27 -23.03
CA TYR A 116 -79.95 -50.58 -23.58
C TYR A 116 -79.06 -50.43 -24.81
N ILE A 117 -79.38 -49.47 -25.68
CA ILE A 117 -78.58 -49.14 -26.87
C ILE A 117 -77.21 -48.59 -26.44
N ALA A 118 -77.20 -47.67 -25.47
CA ALA A 118 -75.98 -47.12 -24.87
C ALA A 118 -75.09 -48.22 -24.27
N LYS A 119 -75.67 -49.19 -23.55
CA LYS A 119 -74.92 -50.32 -22.98
C LYS A 119 -74.29 -51.20 -24.05
N VAL A 120 -75.05 -51.61 -25.07
CA VAL A 120 -74.52 -52.46 -26.17
C VAL A 120 -73.43 -51.73 -26.94
N ALA A 121 -73.64 -50.45 -27.27
CA ALA A 121 -72.64 -49.64 -27.96
C ALA A 121 -71.37 -49.42 -27.10
N ARG A 122 -71.52 -49.25 -25.77
CA ARG A 122 -70.39 -49.15 -24.84
C ARG A 122 -69.54 -50.44 -24.82
N GLU A 123 -70.16 -51.61 -24.80
CA GLU A 123 -69.44 -52.90 -24.81
C GLU A 123 -68.58 -53.05 -26.09
N VAL A 124 -69.13 -52.65 -27.25
CA VAL A 124 -68.40 -52.65 -28.54
C VAL A 124 -67.27 -51.61 -28.56
N LEU A 125 -67.53 -50.38 -28.08
CA LEU A 125 -66.55 -49.31 -28.00
C LEU A 125 -65.41 -49.66 -27.03
N GLU A 126 -65.70 -50.26 -25.88
CA GLU A 126 -64.68 -50.71 -24.92
C GLU A 126 -63.82 -51.83 -25.51
N GLY A 127 -64.43 -52.79 -26.22
CA GLY A 127 -63.72 -53.86 -26.92
C GLY A 127 -62.73 -53.34 -27.96
N ASN A 128 -63.20 -52.48 -28.86
CA ASN A 128 -62.38 -51.86 -29.91
C ASN A 128 -61.30 -50.94 -29.32
N MET A 129 -61.64 -50.13 -28.30
CA MET A 129 -60.66 -49.25 -27.65
C MET A 129 -59.55 -50.07 -26.97
N ARG A 130 -59.88 -51.18 -26.31
CA ARG A 130 -58.90 -52.13 -25.73
C ARG A 130 -57.95 -52.69 -26.80
N GLU A 131 -58.46 -53.05 -27.98
CA GLU A 131 -57.62 -53.51 -29.10
C GLU A 131 -56.64 -52.41 -29.56
N ILE A 132 -57.09 -51.16 -29.67
CA ILE A 132 -56.24 -50.05 -30.12
C ILE A 132 -55.18 -49.69 -29.07
N VAL A 133 -55.52 -49.72 -27.79
CA VAL A 133 -54.55 -49.53 -26.70
C VAL A 133 -53.45 -50.60 -26.75
N GLY A 134 -53.81 -51.86 -26.98
CA GLY A 134 -52.86 -52.98 -27.05
C GLY A 134 -51.85 -52.92 -28.20
N ARG A 135 -52.14 -52.14 -29.27
CA ARG A 135 -51.24 -52.00 -30.44
C ARG A 135 -50.48 -50.68 -30.50
N MET A 136 -50.78 -49.72 -29.63
CA MET A 136 -50.15 -48.38 -29.62
C MET A 136 -49.18 -48.20 -28.45
N GLN A 137 -48.19 -47.34 -28.64
CA GLN A 137 -47.25 -46.96 -27.58
C GLN A 137 -47.86 -45.90 -26.67
N LEU A 138 -47.53 -45.93 -25.38
CA LEU A 138 -48.07 -45.00 -24.39
C LEU A 138 -47.74 -43.55 -24.74
N GLN A 139 -46.48 -43.29 -25.12
CA GLN A 139 -46.02 -41.96 -25.49
C GLN A 139 -46.79 -41.41 -26.70
N GLU A 140 -47.09 -42.25 -27.69
CA GLU A 140 -47.82 -41.84 -28.90
C GLU A 140 -49.27 -41.49 -28.56
N MET A 141 -49.95 -42.29 -27.75
CA MET A 141 -51.34 -42.04 -27.34
C MET A 141 -51.49 -40.76 -26.52
N VAL A 142 -50.55 -40.47 -25.61
CA VAL A 142 -50.56 -39.25 -24.78
C VAL A 142 -50.24 -38.02 -25.62
N SER A 143 -49.28 -38.12 -26.56
CA SER A 143 -48.83 -37.01 -27.41
C SER A 143 -49.83 -36.67 -28.53
N ASP A 144 -50.38 -37.68 -29.20
CA ASP A 144 -51.35 -37.51 -30.29
C ASP A 144 -52.66 -38.27 -29.98
N ARG A 145 -53.46 -37.60 -29.14
CA ARG A 145 -54.80 -38.09 -28.76
C ARG A 145 -55.77 -38.15 -29.95
N GLN A 146 -55.54 -37.36 -31.01
CA GLN A 146 -56.41 -37.32 -32.19
C GLN A 146 -56.19 -38.55 -33.07
N LYS A 147 -54.93 -38.93 -33.29
CA LYS A 147 -54.57 -40.17 -33.99
C LYS A 147 -55.13 -41.41 -33.29
N PHE A 148 -55.05 -41.48 -31.96
CA PHE A 148 -55.71 -42.54 -31.20
C PHE A 148 -57.24 -42.53 -31.40
N ALA A 149 -57.89 -41.37 -31.26
CA ALA A 149 -59.33 -41.23 -31.46
C ALA A 149 -59.80 -41.67 -32.86
N GLU A 150 -59.05 -41.31 -33.90
CA GLU A 150 -59.32 -41.70 -35.27
C GLU A 150 -59.13 -43.21 -35.48
N LEU A 151 -58.04 -43.79 -34.96
CA LEU A 151 -57.78 -45.23 -35.04
C LEU A 151 -58.86 -46.07 -34.32
N VAL A 152 -59.34 -45.63 -33.15
CA VAL A 152 -60.48 -46.29 -32.47
C VAL A 152 -61.75 -46.14 -33.30
N LYS A 153 -62.04 -44.94 -33.82
CA LYS A 153 -63.23 -44.70 -34.65
C LYS A 153 -63.24 -45.60 -35.89
N GLN A 154 -62.14 -45.68 -36.63
CA GLN A 154 -62.03 -46.49 -37.85
C GLN A 154 -62.19 -48.00 -37.58
N ASN A 155 -61.68 -48.50 -36.45
CA ASN A 155 -61.85 -49.91 -36.04
C ASN A 155 -63.30 -50.20 -35.62
N THR A 156 -63.94 -49.25 -34.91
CA THR A 156 -65.28 -49.45 -34.32
C THR A 156 -66.44 -49.18 -35.30
N GLU A 157 -66.22 -48.38 -36.35
CA GLU A 157 -67.27 -48.07 -37.34
C GLU A 157 -67.91 -49.30 -38.00
N PRO A 158 -67.19 -50.35 -38.46
CA PRO A 158 -67.84 -51.55 -39.01
C PRO A 158 -68.73 -52.29 -37.99
N ASP A 159 -68.29 -52.42 -36.74
CA ASP A 159 -69.04 -53.14 -35.69
C ASP A 159 -70.33 -52.41 -35.30
N LEU A 160 -70.23 -51.11 -35.03
CA LEU A 160 -71.42 -50.28 -34.75
C LEU A 160 -72.31 -50.15 -35.99
N GLY A 161 -71.72 -50.04 -37.18
CA GLY A 161 -72.44 -50.01 -38.45
C GLY A 161 -73.25 -51.28 -38.72
N ALA A 162 -72.73 -52.46 -38.35
CA ALA A 162 -73.45 -53.73 -38.41
C ALA A 162 -74.65 -53.78 -37.43
N MET A 163 -74.60 -53.00 -36.34
CA MET A 163 -75.74 -52.80 -35.44
C MET A 163 -76.71 -51.69 -35.91
N GLY A 164 -76.30 -50.87 -36.87
CA GLY A 164 -77.06 -49.72 -37.40
C GLY A 164 -76.79 -48.39 -36.70
N LEU A 165 -75.66 -48.28 -36.00
CA LEU A 165 -75.22 -47.12 -35.22
C LEU A 165 -74.09 -46.36 -35.91
N ASP A 166 -74.12 -45.03 -35.84
CA ASP A 166 -73.10 -44.13 -36.38
C ASP A 166 -72.39 -43.37 -35.25
N ILE A 167 -71.05 -43.29 -35.31
CA ILE A 167 -70.24 -42.47 -34.40
C ILE A 167 -70.23 -41.02 -34.93
N VAL A 168 -70.85 -40.10 -34.19
CA VAL A 168 -70.89 -38.67 -34.53
C VAL A 168 -69.60 -37.97 -34.07
N SER A 169 -69.16 -38.25 -32.85
CA SER A 169 -67.89 -37.75 -32.30
C SER A 169 -67.28 -38.76 -31.33
N PHE A 170 -65.95 -38.86 -31.33
CA PHE A 170 -65.18 -39.64 -30.37
C PHE A 170 -64.13 -38.72 -29.75
N ASN A 171 -64.22 -38.46 -28.45
CA ASN A 171 -63.32 -37.57 -27.72
C ASN A 171 -62.64 -38.35 -26.59
N VAL A 172 -61.31 -38.41 -26.60
CA VAL A 172 -60.53 -38.96 -25.48
C VAL A 172 -60.52 -37.95 -24.35
N GLN A 173 -60.96 -38.36 -23.16
CA GLN A 173 -60.90 -37.53 -21.95
C GLN A 173 -59.54 -37.68 -21.26
N ASN A 174 -59.18 -38.91 -20.88
CA ASN A 174 -58.01 -39.15 -20.05
C ASN A 174 -57.32 -40.49 -20.33
N PHE A 175 -56.02 -40.53 -20.02
CA PHE A 175 -55.21 -41.74 -19.89
C PHE A 175 -54.71 -41.78 -18.45
N VAL A 176 -54.96 -42.88 -17.75
CA VAL A 176 -54.56 -43.09 -16.35
C VAL A 176 -53.71 -44.34 -16.26
N ASP A 177 -52.59 -44.27 -15.55
CA ASP A 177 -51.69 -45.40 -15.37
C ASP A 177 -51.32 -45.58 -13.89
N ASP A 178 -51.45 -46.81 -13.37
CA ASP A 178 -51.21 -47.11 -11.95
C ASP A 178 -49.72 -46.98 -11.55
N SER A 179 -48.83 -46.92 -12.54
CA SER A 179 -47.37 -46.91 -12.37
C SER A 179 -46.74 -45.50 -12.48
N CYS A 180 -47.52 -44.44 -12.60
CA CYS A 180 -47.06 -43.04 -12.76
C CYS A 180 -46.03 -42.81 -13.88
N VAL A 181 -46.00 -43.65 -14.91
CA VAL A 181 -45.11 -43.51 -16.07
C VAL A 181 -45.45 -42.25 -16.88
N ILE A 182 -46.73 -41.91 -17.04
CA ILE A 182 -47.14 -40.68 -17.75
C ILE A 182 -46.57 -39.43 -17.05
N GLU A 183 -46.65 -39.38 -15.72
CA GLU A 183 -46.09 -38.31 -14.91
C GLU A 183 -44.55 -38.25 -15.02
N ASN A 184 -43.88 -39.40 -14.89
CA ASN A 184 -42.42 -39.50 -15.03
C ASN A 184 -41.92 -39.10 -16.44
N LEU A 185 -42.66 -39.42 -17.50
CA LEU A 185 -42.37 -38.94 -18.87
C LEU A 185 -42.48 -37.41 -18.96
N GLY A 186 -43.45 -36.81 -18.25
CA GLY A 186 -43.55 -35.36 -18.10
C GLY A 186 -42.32 -34.77 -17.42
N VAL A 187 -41.88 -35.34 -16.29
CA VAL A 187 -40.69 -34.90 -15.54
C VAL A 187 -39.42 -35.00 -16.39
N ASP A 188 -39.18 -36.13 -17.06
CA ASP A 188 -38.01 -36.30 -17.96
C ASP A 188 -38.01 -35.27 -19.11
N ASN A 189 -39.17 -35.02 -19.72
CA ASN A 189 -39.29 -34.01 -20.77
C ASN A 189 -39.04 -32.58 -20.24
N ILE A 190 -39.52 -32.25 -19.04
CA ILE A 190 -39.23 -30.97 -18.38
C ILE A 190 -37.72 -30.82 -18.13
N VAL A 191 -37.06 -31.85 -17.60
CA VAL A 191 -35.61 -31.84 -17.36
C VAL A 191 -34.81 -31.69 -18.65
N LYS A 192 -35.22 -32.35 -19.74
CA LYS A 192 -34.61 -32.16 -21.08
C LYS A 192 -34.76 -30.73 -21.58
N ILE A 193 -35.97 -30.16 -21.53
CA ILE A 193 -36.23 -28.77 -21.93
C ILE A 193 -35.40 -27.80 -21.09
N GLN A 194 -35.29 -28.00 -19.78
CA GLN A 194 -34.46 -27.18 -18.89
C GLN A 194 -32.97 -27.30 -19.23
N LYS A 195 -32.46 -28.51 -19.50
CA LYS A 195 -31.08 -28.76 -19.91
C LYS A 195 -30.76 -28.06 -21.24
N ASP A 196 -31.61 -28.22 -22.24
CA ASP A 196 -31.39 -27.64 -23.57
C ASP A 196 -31.47 -26.10 -23.51
N ALA A 197 -32.39 -25.55 -22.72
CA ALA A 197 -32.44 -24.11 -22.42
C ALA A 197 -31.19 -23.61 -21.67
N ALA A 198 -30.63 -24.42 -20.75
CA ALA A 198 -29.39 -24.08 -20.04
C ALA A 198 -28.16 -24.12 -20.97
N ILE A 199 -28.07 -25.09 -21.88
CA ILE A 199 -27.04 -25.16 -22.92
C ILE A 199 -27.15 -23.94 -23.84
N SER A 200 -28.34 -23.66 -24.36
CA SER A 200 -28.58 -22.49 -25.23
C SER A 200 -28.23 -21.17 -24.55
N ARG A 201 -28.55 -21.02 -23.25
CA ARG A 201 -28.13 -19.85 -22.46
C ARG A 201 -26.61 -19.76 -22.33
N ALA A 202 -25.92 -20.85 -22.00
CA ALA A 202 -24.47 -20.87 -21.85
C ALA A 202 -23.74 -20.58 -23.17
N GLU A 203 -24.27 -21.04 -24.30
CA GLU A 203 -23.76 -20.72 -25.64
C GLU A 203 -23.95 -19.24 -25.99
N ALA A 204 -25.14 -18.68 -25.70
CA ALA A 204 -25.41 -17.26 -25.88
C ALA A 204 -24.51 -16.37 -25.00
N GLU A 205 -24.36 -16.71 -23.72
CA GLU A 205 -23.47 -16.00 -22.79
C GLU A 205 -22.00 -16.07 -23.23
N LYS A 206 -21.54 -17.23 -23.72
CA LYS A 206 -20.20 -17.41 -24.30
C LYS A 206 -19.96 -16.51 -25.51
N GLU A 207 -20.90 -16.45 -26.46
CA GLU A 207 -20.74 -15.59 -27.64
C GLU A 207 -20.87 -14.10 -27.29
N ILE A 208 -21.72 -13.72 -26.32
CA ILE A 208 -21.76 -12.35 -25.77
C ILE A 208 -20.42 -11.98 -25.11
N ALA A 209 -19.85 -12.88 -24.29
CA ALA A 209 -18.57 -12.66 -23.62
C ALA A 209 -17.41 -12.52 -24.64
N LYS A 210 -17.41 -13.35 -25.68
CA LYS A 210 -16.45 -13.30 -26.79
C LYS A 210 -16.58 -12.02 -27.61
N ALA A 211 -17.80 -11.62 -27.98
CA ALA A 211 -18.04 -10.36 -28.68
C ALA A 211 -17.59 -9.15 -27.84
N LYS A 212 -17.88 -9.15 -26.52
CA LYS A 212 -17.42 -8.13 -25.58
C LYS A 212 -15.90 -8.10 -25.42
N ALA A 213 -15.24 -9.27 -25.42
CA ALA A 213 -13.78 -9.36 -25.36
C ALA A 213 -13.12 -8.84 -26.65
N ILE A 214 -13.68 -9.16 -27.82
CA ILE A 214 -13.22 -8.63 -29.12
C ILE A 214 -13.39 -7.12 -29.15
N ALA A 215 -14.59 -6.60 -28.88
CA ALA A 215 -14.86 -5.16 -28.86
C ALA A 215 -13.98 -4.40 -27.86
N LYS A 216 -13.71 -4.98 -26.67
CA LYS A 216 -12.77 -4.40 -25.70
C LYS A 216 -11.33 -4.39 -26.22
N LYS A 217 -10.90 -5.47 -26.89
CA LYS A 217 -9.57 -5.54 -27.50
C LYS A 217 -9.44 -4.49 -28.60
N GLU A 218 -10.39 -4.40 -29.52
CA GLU A 218 -10.40 -3.41 -30.61
C GLU A 218 -10.38 -1.97 -30.09
N ALA A 219 -11.16 -1.67 -29.04
CA ALA A 219 -11.13 -0.37 -28.38
C ALA A 219 -9.76 -0.06 -27.76
N ASN A 220 -9.16 -1.01 -27.04
CA ASN A 220 -7.84 -0.86 -26.42
C ASN A 220 -6.71 -0.75 -27.45
N ASP A 221 -6.77 -1.54 -28.54
CA ASP A 221 -5.81 -1.47 -29.65
C ASP A 221 -5.91 -0.09 -30.34
N ALA A 222 -7.11 0.48 -30.49
CA ALA A 222 -7.30 1.84 -31.01
C ALA A 222 -6.80 2.93 -30.05
N GLU A 223 -7.05 2.79 -28.74
CA GLU A 223 -6.58 3.69 -27.69
C GLU A 223 -5.04 3.73 -27.63
N VAL A 224 -4.39 2.56 -27.55
CA VAL A 224 -2.91 2.45 -27.55
C VAL A 224 -2.29 3.00 -28.84
N ASN A 225 -2.91 2.78 -30.00
CA ASN A 225 -2.43 3.38 -31.25
C ASN A 225 -2.54 4.92 -31.21
N SER A 226 -3.64 5.46 -30.68
CA SER A 226 -3.83 6.90 -30.53
C SER A 226 -2.83 7.51 -29.53
N GLU A 227 -2.61 6.89 -28.38
CA GLU A 227 -1.62 7.32 -27.40
C GLU A 227 -0.19 7.25 -27.96
N THR A 228 0.13 6.20 -28.72
CA THR A 228 1.43 6.04 -29.37
C THR A 228 1.66 7.14 -30.40
N GLU A 229 0.67 7.47 -31.24
CA GLU A 229 0.81 8.59 -32.18
C GLU A 229 0.97 9.91 -31.43
N ILE A 230 0.18 10.17 -30.39
CA ILE A 230 0.32 11.38 -29.55
C ILE A 230 1.73 11.47 -28.95
N ALA A 231 2.27 10.38 -28.40
CA ALA A 231 3.61 10.34 -27.82
C ALA A 231 4.70 10.59 -28.88
N VAL A 232 4.57 10.01 -30.07
CA VAL A 232 5.47 10.29 -31.21
C VAL A 232 5.41 11.78 -31.60
N ARG A 233 4.21 12.36 -31.75
CA ARG A 233 4.04 13.79 -32.07
C ARG A 233 4.61 14.70 -30.99
N GLN A 234 4.44 14.36 -29.71
CA GLN A 234 5.03 15.10 -28.60
C GLN A 234 6.56 15.06 -28.63
N ASN A 235 7.15 13.89 -28.95
CA ASN A 235 8.60 13.74 -29.09
C ASN A 235 9.14 14.50 -30.31
N GLU A 236 8.50 14.40 -31.48
CA GLU A 236 8.80 15.21 -32.67
C GLU A 236 8.79 16.71 -32.33
N LEU A 237 7.75 17.17 -31.62
CA LEU A 237 7.60 18.56 -31.19
C LEU A 237 8.66 18.98 -30.16
N ALA A 238 9.08 18.09 -29.26
CA ALA A 238 10.15 18.34 -28.31
C ALA A 238 11.51 18.46 -29.01
N ILE A 239 11.83 17.56 -29.96
CA ILE A 239 13.02 17.64 -30.81
C ILE A 239 13.01 18.95 -31.60
N LYS A 240 11.90 19.28 -32.28
CA LYS A 240 11.74 20.53 -33.05
C LYS A 240 11.97 21.77 -32.18
N LYS A 241 11.47 21.77 -30.95
CA LYS A 241 11.70 22.86 -29.98
C LYS A 241 13.17 22.94 -29.55
N ALA A 242 13.84 21.81 -29.35
CA ALA A 242 15.26 21.76 -29.00
C ALA A 242 16.13 22.27 -30.16
N GLU A 243 15.86 21.86 -31.40
CA GLU A 243 16.52 22.37 -32.62
C GLU A 243 16.36 23.88 -32.76
N LEU A 244 15.12 24.39 -32.70
CA LEU A 244 14.83 25.82 -32.80
C LEU A 244 15.45 26.62 -31.64
N LYS A 245 15.50 26.04 -30.44
CA LYS A 245 16.18 26.65 -29.31
C LYS A 245 17.69 26.70 -29.53
N GLN A 246 18.31 25.62 -30.01
CA GLN A 246 19.73 25.60 -30.35
C GLN A 246 20.06 26.65 -31.42
N GLU A 247 19.22 26.80 -32.45
CA GLU A 247 19.38 27.83 -33.48
C GLU A 247 19.25 29.25 -32.88
N SER A 248 18.30 29.45 -31.97
CA SER A 248 18.11 30.71 -31.24
C SER A 248 19.30 31.04 -30.34
N ASP A 249 19.76 30.07 -29.55
CA ASP A 249 20.88 30.21 -28.61
C ASP A 249 22.19 30.49 -29.37
N VAL A 250 22.40 29.88 -30.56
CA VAL A 250 23.54 30.19 -31.45
C VAL A 250 23.45 31.60 -32.01
N LYS A 251 22.27 32.05 -32.46
CA LYS A 251 22.08 33.44 -32.95
C LYS A 251 22.27 34.45 -31.82
N GLN A 252 21.78 34.16 -30.63
CA GLN A 252 21.96 35.01 -29.46
C GLN A 252 23.44 35.07 -29.04
N ALA A 253 24.13 33.92 -28.91
CA ALA A 253 25.56 33.90 -28.60
C ALA A 253 26.42 34.62 -29.66
N SER A 254 26.01 34.59 -30.93
CA SER A 254 26.64 35.39 -32.00
C SER A 254 26.41 36.89 -31.81
N ALA A 255 25.19 37.31 -31.46
CA ALA A 255 24.86 38.70 -31.16
C ALA A 255 25.58 39.21 -29.89
N ASP A 256 25.61 38.41 -28.83
CA ASP A 256 26.30 38.71 -27.58
C ASP A 256 27.82 38.79 -27.79
N ALA A 257 28.40 37.91 -28.63
CA ALA A 257 29.81 37.98 -29.01
C ALA A 257 30.12 39.27 -29.80
N ALA A 258 29.27 39.64 -30.76
CA ALA A 258 29.42 40.89 -31.50
C ALA A 258 29.31 42.12 -30.59
N TYR A 259 28.34 42.12 -29.67
CA TYR A 259 28.16 43.18 -28.68
C TYR A 259 29.39 43.31 -27.76
N ARG A 260 29.91 42.19 -27.23
CA ARG A 260 31.11 42.20 -26.37
C ARG A 260 32.38 42.64 -27.11
N ILE A 261 32.53 42.31 -28.39
CA ILE A 261 33.64 42.82 -29.21
C ILE A 261 33.54 44.35 -29.32
N GLN A 262 32.34 44.87 -29.62
CA GLN A 262 32.09 46.30 -29.73
C GLN A 262 32.29 47.04 -28.38
N GLU A 263 31.92 46.42 -27.26
CA GLU A 263 32.13 46.94 -25.90
C GLU A 263 33.63 47.04 -25.57
N GLU A 264 34.44 46.00 -25.84
CA GLU A 264 35.88 46.04 -25.60
C GLU A 264 36.62 47.01 -26.57
N GLU A 265 36.15 47.18 -27.82
CA GLU A 265 36.67 48.23 -28.71
C GLU A 265 36.40 49.65 -28.19
N GLN A 266 35.18 49.90 -27.67
CA GLN A 266 34.85 51.17 -27.02
C GLN A 266 35.68 51.36 -25.75
N ARG A 267 35.81 50.33 -24.91
CA ARG A 267 36.59 50.38 -23.68
C ARG A 267 38.07 50.69 -23.96
N LYS A 268 38.68 50.02 -24.94
CA LYS A 268 40.05 50.30 -25.40
C LYS A 268 40.20 51.76 -25.87
N THR A 269 39.20 52.30 -26.58
CA THR A 269 39.17 53.69 -27.01
C THR A 269 39.09 54.66 -25.82
N ILE A 270 38.29 54.35 -24.80
CA ILE A 270 38.18 55.11 -23.55
C ILE A 270 39.49 55.06 -22.76
N GLU A 271 40.13 53.89 -22.63
CA GLU A 271 41.41 53.76 -21.92
C GLU A 271 42.53 54.56 -22.61
N ILE A 272 42.62 54.53 -23.95
CA ILE A 272 43.56 55.36 -24.71
C ILE A 272 43.30 56.86 -24.49
N THR A 273 42.05 57.31 -24.59
CA THR A 273 41.72 58.73 -24.37
C THR A 273 41.94 59.18 -22.92
N THR A 274 41.72 58.28 -21.95
CA THR A 274 41.97 58.54 -20.52
C THR A 274 43.47 58.60 -20.21
N ALA A 275 44.27 57.72 -20.81
CA ALA A 275 45.73 57.77 -20.71
C ALA A 275 46.29 59.08 -21.27
N ASN A 276 45.83 59.51 -22.46
CA ASN A 276 46.20 60.80 -23.06
C ASN A 276 45.78 61.99 -22.17
N ALA A 277 44.58 61.94 -21.57
CA ALA A 277 44.13 62.98 -20.63
C ALA A 277 44.95 63.02 -19.33
N ASN A 278 45.45 61.88 -18.85
CA ASN A 278 46.31 61.81 -17.67
C ASN A 278 47.74 62.31 -17.95
N LEU A 279 48.29 62.05 -19.14
CA LEU A 279 49.56 62.64 -19.59
C LEU A 279 49.46 64.18 -19.63
N ALA A 280 48.41 64.73 -20.24
CA ALA A 280 48.17 66.17 -20.28
C ALA A 280 47.99 66.82 -18.88
N LYS A 281 47.49 66.06 -17.89
CA LYS A 281 47.46 66.51 -16.48
C LYS A 281 48.86 66.53 -15.86
N GLN A 282 49.67 65.49 -16.07
CA GLN A 282 51.03 65.42 -15.54
C GLN A 282 51.93 66.54 -16.08
N GLU A 283 51.85 66.84 -17.38
CA GLU A 283 52.58 67.97 -17.99
C GLU A 283 52.26 69.31 -17.29
N LYS A 284 50.98 69.58 -17.01
CA LYS A 284 50.57 70.78 -16.26
C LYS A 284 50.99 70.76 -14.79
N GLU A 285 51.05 69.61 -14.15
CA GLU A 285 51.54 69.49 -12.76
C GLU A 285 53.04 69.80 -12.66
N ILE A 286 53.83 69.44 -13.69
CA ILE A 286 55.25 69.77 -13.78
C ILE A 286 55.44 71.28 -13.94
N GLU A 287 54.68 71.94 -14.84
CA GLU A 287 54.70 73.40 -15.02
C GLU A 287 54.41 74.16 -13.71
N LEU A 288 53.42 73.69 -12.93
CA LEU A 288 53.06 74.29 -11.64
C LEU A 288 54.17 74.11 -10.58
N LYS A 289 54.85 72.96 -10.55
CA LYS A 289 55.96 72.70 -9.62
C LYS A 289 57.16 73.61 -9.90
N GLU A 290 57.50 73.85 -11.17
CA GLU A 290 58.58 74.79 -11.53
C GLU A 290 58.30 76.24 -11.09
N ARG A 291 57.03 76.70 -11.16
CA ARG A 291 56.66 78.02 -10.63
C ARG A 291 56.83 78.13 -9.13
N ASN A 292 56.50 77.07 -8.38
CA ASN A 292 56.55 77.10 -6.92
C ASN A 292 58.00 77.17 -6.39
N VAL A 293 58.97 76.53 -7.06
CA VAL A 293 60.39 76.62 -6.68
C VAL A 293 60.88 78.07 -6.68
N LYS A 294 60.56 78.85 -7.72
CA LYS A 294 60.93 80.28 -7.85
C LYS A 294 60.34 81.19 -6.77
N ILE A 295 59.22 80.81 -6.15
CA ILE A 295 58.61 81.57 -5.05
C ILE A 295 59.37 81.29 -3.75
N THR A 296 59.73 80.03 -3.51
CA THR A 296 60.39 79.56 -2.28
C THR A 296 61.80 80.15 -2.12
N GLU A 297 62.59 80.26 -3.19
CA GLU A 297 63.92 80.87 -3.17
C GLU A 297 63.89 82.32 -2.63
N ARG A 298 62.90 83.11 -3.06
CA ARG A 298 62.74 84.52 -2.65
C ARG A 298 62.33 84.69 -1.19
N GLN A 299 61.72 83.68 -0.58
CA GLN A 299 61.33 83.71 0.83
C GLN A 299 62.53 83.45 1.75
N LEU A 300 63.38 82.47 1.41
CA LEU A 300 64.57 82.11 2.20
C LEU A 300 65.60 83.24 2.27
N GLU A 301 65.78 84.01 1.19
CA GLU A 301 66.74 85.12 1.15
C GLU A 301 66.37 86.29 2.08
N ALA A 302 65.07 86.52 2.32
CA ALA A 302 64.57 87.54 3.23
C ALA A 302 64.72 87.16 4.72
N ASP A 303 64.58 85.88 5.04
CA ASP A 303 64.66 85.35 6.41
C ASP A 303 66.09 85.33 6.96
N ILE A 304 67.08 85.05 6.11
CA ILE A 304 68.50 84.97 6.50
C ILE A 304 69.03 86.35 6.95
N LYS A 305 68.67 87.45 6.26
CA LYS A 305 69.09 88.80 6.65
C LYS A 305 68.55 89.22 8.02
N LYS A 306 67.26 88.97 8.30
CA LYS A 306 66.65 89.34 9.59
C LYS A 306 67.21 88.56 10.78
N LYS A 307 67.59 87.29 10.59
CA LYS A 307 68.21 86.47 11.65
C LYS A 307 69.62 86.96 12.03
N ALA A 308 70.40 87.47 11.07
CA ALA A 308 71.76 87.94 11.32
C ALA A 308 71.84 89.23 12.17
N GLU A 309 70.87 90.15 12.06
CA GLU A 309 70.84 91.38 12.86
C GLU A 309 70.39 91.12 14.31
N ALA A 310 69.46 90.16 14.51
CA ALA A 310 68.95 89.80 15.84
C ALA A 310 70.03 89.18 16.76
N GLU A 311 70.90 88.31 16.24
CA GLU A 311 71.97 87.69 17.04
C GLU A 311 73.02 88.69 17.55
N LYS A 312 73.20 89.82 16.86
CA LYS A 312 74.21 90.83 17.21
C LYS A 312 73.78 91.62 18.45
N PHE A 313 72.51 92.02 18.52
CA PHE A 313 71.91 92.69 19.68
C PHE A 313 71.86 91.79 20.91
N ALA A 314 71.47 90.52 20.74
CA ALA A 314 71.41 89.55 21.84
C ALA A 314 72.77 89.29 22.51
N ARG A 315 73.87 89.45 21.77
CA ARG A 315 75.24 89.22 22.27
C ARG A 315 75.81 90.42 23.04
N GLN A 316 75.32 91.65 22.81
CA GLN A 316 75.70 92.82 23.60
C GLN A 316 75.02 92.82 24.98
N GLN A 317 73.71 92.57 25.05
CA GLN A 317 72.98 92.57 26.34
C GLN A 317 73.48 91.50 27.32
N LYS A 318 73.92 90.33 26.83
CA LYS A 318 74.55 89.30 27.69
C LYS A 318 75.87 89.76 28.32
N ALA A 319 76.67 90.58 27.63
CA ALA A 319 77.95 91.06 28.14
C ALA A 319 77.81 92.16 29.20
N GLU A 320 76.77 92.99 29.13
CA GLU A 320 76.46 93.98 30.17
C GLU A 320 75.87 93.33 31.43
N ALA A 321 75.06 92.27 31.29
CA ALA A 321 74.54 91.50 32.43
C ALA A 321 75.65 90.85 33.28
N GLU A 322 76.62 90.17 32.64
CA GLU A 322 77.75 89.55 33.36
C GLU A 322 78.65 90.56 34.11
N LEU A 323 78.73 91.81 33.65
CA LEU A 323 79.49 92.87 34.33
C LEU A 323 78.78 93.34 35.60
N TYR A 324 77.45 93.42 35.56
CA TYR A 324 76.63 93.83 36.70
C TYR A 324 76.59 92.76 37.81
N GLU A 325 76.48 91.47 37.44
CA GLU A 325 76.57 90.36 38.40
C GLU A 325 77.95 90.29 39.08
N ARG A 326 79.06 90.42 38.33
CA ARG A 326 80.41 90.43 38.91
C ARG A 326 80.66 91.60 39.87
N GLN A 327 80.05 92.76 39.65
CA GLN A 327 80.14 93.89 40.59
C GLN A 327 79.35 93.62 41.88
N LYS A 328 78.15 93.05 41.78
CA LYS A 328 77.34 92.70 42.96
C LYS A 328 77.93 91.56 43.79
N GLU A 329 78.50 90.53 43.16
CA GLU A 329 79.23 89.48 43.89
C GLU A 329 80.50 89.97 44.59
N ALA A 330 81.15 91.04 44.09
CA ALA A 330 82.33 91.62 44.71
C ALA A 330 81.99 92.50 45.93
N GLU A 331 80.84 93.18 45.93
CA GLU A 331 80.31 93.86 47.12
C GLU A 331 79.85 92.87 48.19
N ALA A 332 79.12 91.82 47.79
CA ALA A 332 78.64 90.78 48.72
C ALA A 332 79.80 90.08 49.44
N ARG A 333 80.83 89.66 48.69
CA ARG A 333 82.03 89.03 49.27
C ARG A 333 82.77 89.92 50.25
N LYS A 334 82.78 91.25 50.07
CA LYS A 334 83.39 92.18 51.05
C LYS A 334 82.64 92.21 52.38
N TYR A 335 81.31 92.22 52.33
CA TYR A 335 80.46 92.27 53.52
C TYR A 335 80.51 90.95 54.32
N GLU A 336 80.55 89.82 53.62
CA GLU A 336 80.75 88.50 54.23
C GLU A 336 82.14 88.37 54.86
N MET A 337 83.22 88.82 54.19
CA MET A 337 84.58 88.76 54.75
C MET A 337 84.80 89.67 55.97
N GLU A 338 84.10 90.81 56.10
CA GLU A 338 84.17 91.65 57.30
C GLU A 338 83.49 91.00 58.51
N GLN A 339 82.31 90.40 58.32
CA GLN A 339 81.60 89.63 59.34
C GLN A 339 82.36 88.35 59.75
N GLU A 340 82.93 87.63 58.79
CA GLU A 340 83.76 86.45 59.07
C GLU A 340 85.04 86.82 59.82
N ALA A 341 85.70 87.93 59.49
CA ALA A 341 86.92 88.37 60.19
C ALA A 341 86.70 88.75 61.66
N GLU A 342 85.53 89.31 62.01
CA GLU A 342 85.16 89.62 63.39
C GLU A 342 84.79 88.35 64.18
N ALA A 343 84.06 87.42 63.55
CA ALA A 343 83.76 86.11 64.12
C ALA A 343 85.01 85.21 64.27
N LEU A 344 86.01 85.34 63.39
CA LEU A 344 87.26 84.57 63.47
C LEU A 344 88.16 85.04 64.60
N LYS A 345 88.16 86.33 64.96
CA LYS A 345 88.88 86.85 66.13
C LYS A 345 88.34 86.24 67.43
N ALA A 346 87.02 86.30 67.62
CA ALA A 346 86.36 85.74 68.80
C ALA A 346 86.55 84.22 68.92
N LYS A 347 86.56 83.48 67.80
CA LYS A 347 86.86 82.03 67.80
C LYS A 347 88.34 81.71 68.03
N SER A 348 89.27 82.53 67.51
CA SER A 348 90.72 82.29 67.64
C SER A 348 91.26 82.54 69.06
N GLU A 349 90.65 83.45 69.82
CA GLU A 349 91.02 83.66 71.23
C GLU A 349 90.50 82.52 72.14
N ALA A 350 89.34 81.94 71.83
CA ALA A 350 88.82 80.75 72.50
C ALA A 350 89.61 79.47 72.14
N GLU A 351 89.94 79.27 70.85
CA GLU A 351 90.71 78.10 70.41
C GLU A 351 92.17 78.11 70.91
N LYS A 352 92.80 79.29 71.11
CA LYS A 352 94.14 79.35 71.71
C LYS A 352 94.17 78.75 73.12
N TYR A 353 93.19 79.11 73.96
CA TYR A 353 93.13 78.66 75.35
C TYR A 353 92.77 77.16 75.47
N ALA A 354 91.96 76.64 74.54
CA ALA A 354 91.64 75.21 74.48
C ALA A 354 92.81 74.35 73.96
N ARG A 355 93.45 74.77 72.86
CA ARG A 355 94.53 73.98 72.23
C ARG A 355 95.84 73.98 73.03
N GLU A 356 96.10 74.97 73.88
CA GLU A 356 97.25 74.92 74.81
C GLU A 356 97.13 73.78 75.84
N GLN A 357 95.91 73.44 76.27
CA GLN A 357 95.68 72.33 77.22
C GLN A 357 95.56 70.97 76.52
N GLU A 358 95.00 70.89 75.30
CA GLU A 358 94.97 69.64 74.53
C GLU A 358 96.35 69.22 74.00
N ALA A 359 97.24 70.17 73.72
CA ALA A 359 98.61 69.89 73.24
C ALA A 359 99.52 69.23 74.29
N GLU A 360 99.33 69.52 75.59
CA GLU A 360 100.05 68.83 76.67
C GLU A 360 99.52 67.40 76.88
N GLY A 361 98.20 67.20 76.80
CA GLY A 361 97.58 65.88 76.95
C GLY A 361 97.94 64.88 75.84
N ILE A 362 98.11 65.34 74.60
CA ILE A 362 98.45 64.47 73.46
C ILE A 362 99.95 64.13 73.43
N ARG A 363 100.85 65.02 73.87
CA ARG A 363 102.29 64.69 74.05
C ARG A 363 102.50 63.57 75.07
N ALA A 364 101.75 63.57 76.18
CA ALA A 364 101.85 62.54 77.21
C ALA A 364 101.37 61.15 76.72
N LYS A 365 100.29 61.10 75.93
CA LYS A 365 99.77 59.82 75.38
C LYS A 365 100.62 59.26 74.25
N GLY A 366 101.14 60.11 73.35
CA GLY A 366 102.00 59.68 72.25
C GLY A 366 103.34 59.06 72.68
N LEU A 367 103.89 59.48 73.83
CA LEU A 367 105.09 58.85 74.41
C LEU A 367 104.79 57.47 74.99
N ALA A 368 103.67 57.31 75.71
CA ALA A 368 103.28 56.03 76.31
C ALA A 368 102.92 54.95 75.27
N GLU A 369 102.26 55.32 74.17
CA GLU A 369 101.92 54.37 73.10
C GLU A 369 103.15 53.97 72.26
N ALA A 370 104.14 54.86 72.09
CA ALA A 370 105.40 54.54 71.41
C ALA A 370 106.30 53.56 72.20
N GLU A 371 106.33 53.66 73.54
CA GLU A 371 107.04 52.69 74.39
C GLU A 371 106.31 51.34 74.44
N ALA A 372 104.97 51.33 74.51
CA ALA A 372 104.17 50.10 74.48
C ALA A 372 104.35 49.29 73.18
N ILE A 373 104.51 49.97 72.04
CA ILE A 373 104.75 49.32 70.74
C ILE A 373 106.20 48.81 70.63
N ARG A 374 107.19 49.53 71.16
CA ARG A 374 108.58 49.00 71.27
C ARG A 374 108.68 47.78 72.18
N ALA A 375 107.96 47.77 73.31
CA ALA A 375 107.94 46.63 74.23
C ALA A 375 107.31 45.37 73.60
N LYS A 376 106.23 45.52 72.83
CA LYS A 376 105.62 44.39 72.09
C LYS A 376 106.53 43.82 71.00
N ALA A 377 107.23 44.68 70.26
CA ALA A 377 108.15 44.24 69.21
C ALA A 377 109.37 43.44 69.75
N ILE A 378 109.82 43.73 70.97
CA ILE A 378 110.90 42.99 71.64
C ILE A 378 110.37 41.64 72.18
N ALA A 379 109.14 41.61 72.71
CA ALA A 379 108.53 40.39 73.23
C ALA A 379 108.18 39.35 72.14
N GLU A 380 107.79 39.78 70.94
CA GLU A 380 107.55 38.88 69.81
C GLU A 380 108.86 38.30 69.22
N ALA A 381 109.97 39.04 69.31
CA ALA A 381 111.30 38.53 68.93
C ALA A 381 111.79 37.42 69.87
N GLU A 382 111.68 37.60 71.19
CA GLU A 382 112.03 36.54 72.17
C GLU A 382 111.12 35.29 72.07
N GLY A 383 109.89 35.45 71.57
CA GLY A 383 108.94 34.35 71.35
C GLY A 383 109.35 33.41 70.19
N ILE A 384 110.18 33.88 69.26
CA ILE A 384 110.66 33.09 68.12
C ILE A 384 111.91 32.28 68.51
N GLU A 385 112.83 32.85 69.29
CA GLU A 385 114.01 32.10 69.80
C GLU A 385 113.62 30.98 70.78
N LYS A 386 112.61 31.19 71.65
CA LYS A 386 112.15 30.15 72.58
C LYS A 386 111.36 29.02 71.91
N LYS A 387 110.78 29.24 70.72
CA LYS A 387 110.17 28.17 69.90
C LYS A 387 111.21 27.34 69.13
N ALA A 388 112.35 27.91 68.76
CA ALA A 388 113.45 27.18 68.15
C ALA A 388 114.11 26.17 69.13
N LEU A 389 114.19 26.51 70.42
CA LEU A 389 114.76 25.63 71.46
C LEU A 389 113.85 24.46 71.87
N ALA A 390 112.54 24.55 71.61
CA ALA A 390 111.59 23.47 71.89
C ALA A 390 111.53 22.38 70.79
N GLN A 391 112.09 22.65 69.60
CA GLN A 391 112.18 21.65 68.51
C GLN A 391 113.44 20.75 68.59
N ALA A 392 114.30 20.95 69.60
CA ALA A 392 115.59 20.24 69.72
C ALA A 392 115.57 19.02 70.67
N LYS A 393 114.42 18.62 71.23
CA LYS A 393 114.32 17.42 72.09
C LYS A 393 113.10 16.55 71.78
N MET A 394 113.35 15.54 70.94
CA MET A 394 112.77 14.18 70.95
C MET A 394 111.24 14.03 70.85
N THR A 395 110.72 13.68 69.67
CA THR A 395 110.34 12.29 69.25
C THR A 395 109.20 11.70 70.10
N ASP A 396 108.03 11.38 69.55
CA ASP A 396 107.82 10.42 68.44
C ASP A 396 106.44 10.61 67.76
N ALA A 397 106.23 9.93 66.62
CA ALA A 397 104.94 9.58 66.01
C ALA A 397 103.82 10.66 65.89
N SER A 398 103.78 11.36 64.75
CA SER A 398 102.68 11.22 63.77
C SER A 398 102.81 12.21 62.61
N ILE A 399 103.07 11.67 61.41
CA ILE A 399 103.25 12.41 60.17
C ILE A 399 102.03 12.16 59.26
N LYS A 400 101.43 13.24 58.72
CA LYS A 400 100.50 13.28 57.58
C LYS A 400 99.14 12.55 57.73
N GLU A 401 98.12 13.30 58.13
CA GLU A 401 96.70 12.98 57.83
C GLU A 401 96.00 14.19 57.18
N MET A 402 96.58 14.69 56.07
CA MET A 402 96.01 15.83 55.32
C MET A 402 96.12 15.61 53.79
N TYR A 403 96.07 14.37 53.29
CA TYR A 403 96.22 14.11 51.85
C TYR A 403 95.45 12.94 51.21
N PHE A 404 94.61 12.18 51.91
CA PHE A 404 93.79 11.12 51.30
C PHE A 404 92.46 10.91 52.02
N ASN A 405 91.34 11.49 51.52
CA ASN A 405 89.97 10.93 51.65
C ASN A 405 88.83 11.75 50.96
N VAL A 406 89.07 12.38 49.80
CA VAL A 406 87.96 12.87 48.93
C VAL A 406 88.20 12.41 47.48
N LEU A 407 88.16 11.10 47.28
CA LEU A 407 88.52 10.42 46.03
C LEU A 407 87.39 9.57 45.35
N PRO A 408 86.09 9.66 45.70
CA PRO A 408 85.04 8.98 44.93
C PRO A 408 83.84 9.83 44.43
N GLU A 409 83.91 11.16 44.31
CA GLU A 409 82.81 11.93 43.65
C GLU A 409 83.00 12.14 42.13
N VAL A 410 84.22 12.02 41.62
CA VAL A 410 84.53 12.23 40.18
C VAL A 410 83.92 11.13 39.27
N ILE A 411 83.53 9.98 39.82
CA ILE A 411 83.07 8.80 39.05
C ILE A 411 81.54 8.81 38.80
N LYS A 412 80.74 9.61 39.52
CA LYS A 412 79.28 9.64 39.30
C LYS A 412 78.86 10.39 38.02
N ASN A 413 79.78 11.17 37.41
CA ASN A 413 79.58 11.85 36.12
C ASN A 413 79.61 10.93 34.88
N ALA A 414 79.57 9.60 35.06
CA ALA A 414 79.48 8.63 33.96
C ALA A 414 78.06 8.08 33.70
N ALA A 415 77.05 8.45 34.51
CA ALA A 415 75.69 7.89 34.42
C ALA A 415 74.56 8.94 34.30
N THR A 416 74.91 10.24 34.24
CA THR A 416 73.94 11.35 34.29
C THR A 416 73.39 11.86 32.94
N PRO A 417 73.91 11.53 31.72
CA PRO A 417 73.31 11.97 30.46
C PRO A 417 72.27 10.99 29.89
N LEU A 418 71.41 10.40 30.74
CA LEU A 418 70.22 9.62 30.34
C LEU A 418 68.97 9.95 31.18
N ALA A 419 69.03 10.95 32.06
CA ALA A 419 68.01 11.22 33.07
C ALA A 419 67.05 12.39 32.77
N ASN A 420 67.22 13.09 31.64
CA ASN A 420 66.24 14.07 31.14
C ASN A 420 66.06 13.88 29.63
N VAL A 421 64.80 13.88 29.21
CA VAL A 421 64.30 13.40 27.91
C VAL A 421 64.45 14.45 26.81
N ASP A 422 64.78 14.04 25.58
CA ASP A 422 64.54 14.84 24.37
C ASP A 422 64.30 13.98 23.11
N SER A 423 63.05 13.52 22.92
CA SER A 423 62.47 13.13 21.61
C SER A 423 63.10 11.84 20.96
N ILE A 424 62.64 11.21 19.87
CA ILE A 424 61.84 11.63 18.69
C ILE A 424 60.84 10.53 18.23
N VAL A 425 59.74 11.00 17.63
CA VAL A 425 58.58 10.29 17.04
C VAL A 425 58.62 10.48 15.49
N MET A 426 58.30 9.55 14.58
CA MET A 426 57.46 8.32 14.59
C MET A 426 57.93 7.31 13.49
N TYR A 427 57.04 6.39 13.08
CA TYR A 427 56.92 5.69 11.76
C TYR A 427 57.42 4.24 11.63
N GLY A 428 56.60 3.41 10.97
CA GLY A 428 57.04 2.16 10.33
C GLY A 428 56.36 0.88 10.83
N ASP A 429 55.31 0.49 10.12
CA ASP A 429 54.70 -0.84 9.98
C ASP A 429 55.53 -2.10 10.38
N GLY A 430 54.87 -3.12 10.97
CA GLY A 430 55.37 -4.52 10.95
C GLY A 430 55.65 -5.26 12.27
N ASN A 431 54.62 -5.86 12.86
CA ASN A 431 54.60 -7.18 13.55
C ASN A 431 55.58 -7.47 14.74
N SER A 432 55.15 -7.37 16.01
CA SER A 432 54.61 -8.43 16.90
C SER A 432 55.52 -9.62 17.32
N SER A 433 55.18 -10.22 18.48
CA SER A 433 55.47 -11.62 18.85
C SER A 433 56.78 -12.00 19.57
N ARG A 434 57.41 -11.10 20.35
CA ARG A 434 58.44 -11.51 21.34
C ARG A 434 58.30 -10.99 22.77
N LEU A 435 57.61 -9.86 23.00
CA LEU A 435 57.54 -9.26 24.34
C LEU A 435 56.57 -9.94 25.32
N VAL A 436 55.58 -10.68 24.82
CA VAL A 436 54.49 -11.28 25.62
C VAL A 436 54.88 -12.66 26.19
N GLN A 437 55.78 -13.37 25.51
CA GLN A 437 56.11 -14.76 25.83
C GLN A 437 57.04 -14.87 27.06
N ASP A 438 57.99 -13.95 27.20
CA ASP A 438 58.95 -13.91 28.33
C ASP A 438 58.30 -13.50 29.66
N ILE A 439 57.10 -12.89 29.63
CA ILE A 439 56.36 -12.49 30.85
C ILE A 439 55.62 -13.69 31.46
N MET A 440 55.16 -14.64 30.64
CA MET A 440 54.34 -15.77 31.09
C MET A 440 55.16 -16.90 31.74
N THR A 441 56.40 -17.10 31.33
CA THR A 441 57.29 -18.15 31.86
C THR A 441 57.77 -17.88 33.29
N THR A 442 57.95 -16.62 33.69
CA THR A 442 58.40 -16.25 35.04
C THR A 442 57.35 -16.49 36.12
N VAL A 443 56.05 -16.44 35.77
CA VAL A 443 54.95 -16.59 36.75
C VAL A 443 54.73 -18.05 37.15
N SER A 444 54.87 -18.99 36.22
CA SER A 444 54.66 -20.43 36.49
C SER A 444 55.69 -21.00 37.48
N GLN A 445 56.97 -20.64 37.34
CA GLN A 445 58.05 -21.18 38.17
C GLN A 445 57.98 -20.77 39.65
N ILE A 446 57.32 -19.65 39.98
CA ILE A 446 57.10 -19.20 41.36
C ILE A 446 55.99 -20.03 42.05
N THR A 447 55.06 -20.60 41.27
CA THR A 447 53.86 -21.24 41.81
C THR A 447 54.10 -22.72 42.18
N GLU A 448 55.06 -23.38 41.54
CA GLU A 448 55.32 -24.82 41.73
C GLU A 448 56.10 -25.14 43.02
N GLY A 449 56.99 -24.24 43.44
CA GLY A 449 57.79 -24.39 44.67
C GLY A 449 56.99 -24.32 45.98
N LEU A 450 55.83 -23.64 45.99
CA LEU A 450 55.00 -23.52 47.19
C LEU A 450 54.09 -24.73 47.44
N LYS A 451 53.84 -25.57 46.42
CA LYS A 451 52.88 -26.69 46.50
C LYS A 451 53.48 -27.95 47.11
N GLY A 452 54.79 -28.16 46.95
CA GLY A 452 55.49 -29.37 47.41
C GLY A 452 55.78 -29.45 48.90
N ALA A 453 55.69 -28.33 49.64
CA ALA A 453 56.12 -28.24 51.04
C ALA A 453 54.99 -28.31 52.09
N THR A 454 53.73 -28.03 51.71
CA THR A 454 52.66 -27.78 52.69
C THR A 454 51.35 -28.55 52.45
N GLY A 455 51.10 -29.08 51.25
CA GLY A 455 50.06 -30.09 51.00
C GLY A 455 48.60 -29.73 51.33
N VAL A 456 48.31 -28.48 51.68
CA VAL A 456 46.99 -27.98 52.10
C VAL A 456 46.67 -26.70 51.34
N ASP A 457 45.49 -26.68 50.70
CA ASP A 457 45.08 -25.60 49.82
C ASP A 457 44.47 -24.44 50.62
N ILE A 458 44.96 -23.23 50.38
CA ILE A 458 44.66 -22.04 51.21
C ILE A 458 43.28 -21.43 50.89
N LYS A 459 42.58 -21.92 49.85
CA LYS A 459 41.28 -21.38 49.43
C LYS A 459 40.05 -21.88 50.18
N ASP A 460 40.12 -22.99 50.94
CA ASP A 460 38.92 -23.64 51.50
C ASP A 460 38.75 -23.56 53.03
N VAL A 461 39.72 -23.05 53.81
CA VAL A 461 39.74 -23.25 55.28
C VAL A 461 39.53 -22.00 56.15
N LEU A 462 39.66 -20.76 55.64
CA LEU A 462 39.36 -19.53 56.42
C LEU A 462 38.17 -18.70 55.91
N SER A 463 37.01 -19.35 55.95
CA SER A 463 35.79 -18.86 56.61
C SER A 463 35.40 -17.37 56.51
N ALA A 464 34.38 -17.13 55.68
CA ALA A 464 33.05 -16.75 56.17
C ALA A 464 32.96 -15.67 57.28
N LYS A 465 33.19 -14.41 56.90
CA LYS A 465 32.51 -13.19 57.43
C LYS A 465 32.71 -12.08 56.39
N THR A 466 31.71 -11.36 55.87
CA THR A 466 30.29 -11.21 56.28
C THR A 466 29.43 -10.86 55.05
N LYS A 467 28.12 -11.11 55.09
CA LYS A 467 27.11 -10.51 54.19
C LYS A 467 27.19 -8.96 54.22
N SER A 468 26.70 -8.17 53.25
CA SER A 468 25.41 -8.31 52.54
C SER A 468 25.36 -7.56 51.21
N ASP A 469 24.28 -7.82 50.47
CA ASP A 469 23.77 -7.27 49.20
C ASP A 469 23.89 -5.73 49.08
N VAL A 470 24.00 -5.09 47.91
CA VAL A 470 23.12 -5.14 46.72
C VAL A 470 23.87 -4.58 45.48
N LYS A 471 23.55 -5.09 44.28
CA LYS A 471 23.80 -4.37 43.01
C LYS A 471 22.54 -4.46 42.10
N PRO A 472 22.15 -3.38 41.41
CA PRO A 472 21.08 -3.40 40.40
C PRO A 472 21.64 -3.69 38.97
N GLU A 473 20.74 -3.54 37.98
CA GLU A 473 20.95 -3.38 36.52
C GLU A 473 20.63 -4.59 35.59
N THR A 474 19.46 -4.47 34.96
CA THR A 474 19.20 -4.49 33.49
C THR A 474 20.17 -5.22 32.55
N GLY A 475 19.63 -6.11 31.71
CA GLY A 475 20.34 -6.64 30.53
C GLY A 475 19.56 -7.65 29.68
N ASN A 476 18.80 -7.13 28.71
CA ASN A 476 18.34 -7.67 27.41
C ASN A 476 19.37 -8.61 26.67
N PRO A 477 19.12 -9.19 25.47
CA PRO A 477 17.89 -9.39 24.66
C PRO A 477 17.72 -10.85 24.10
N GLN A 478 16.83 -11.01 23.10
CA GLN A 478 16.76 -12.12 22.12
C GLN A 478 16.21 -13.49 22.64
N ASN A 479 15.46 -14.30 21.87
CA ASN A 479 15.14 -14.25 20.43
C ASN A 479 13.86 -15.07 20.08
N ASP A 480 13.46 -15.02 18.79
CA ASP A 480 12.73 -16.05 18.00
C ASP A 480 11.24 -16.38 18.27
N ASP A 481 10.40 -15.75 17.44
CA ASP A 481 9.46 -16.35 16.47
C ASP A 481 8.88 -17.77 16.72
N TYR A 482 7.54 -17.88 16.80
CA TYR A 482 6.73 -18.93 16.17
C TYR A 482 5.27 -18.49 15.99
N ARG A 483 4.67 -18.84 14.85
CA ARG A 483 3.21 -18.84 14.62
C ARG A 483 2.60 -20.15 15.15
N GLU A 484 1.40 -20.12 15.72
CA GLU A 484 0.17 -20.69 15.10
C GLU A 484 -1.10 -20.69 15.98
N VAL A 485 -2.20 -20.46 15.27
CA VAL A 485 -3.65 -20.68 15.46
C VAL A 485 -4.17 -21.60 16.60
N LYS A 486 -5.26 -21.15 17.24
CA LYS A 486 -6.41 -21.95 17.74
C LYS A 486 -7.71 -21.13 17.44
N ALA A 487 -8.69 -21.66 16.70
CA ALA A 487 -9.77 -22.58 17.15
C ALA A 487 -10.71 -21.89 18.17
N GLU A 488 -11.94 -21.52 17.77
CA GLU A 488 -13.20 -22.32 17.90
C GLU A 488 -13.60 -22.46 19.38
N GLU A 489 -14.74 -21.92 19.84
CA GLU A 489 -16.14 -22.42 19.85
C GLU A 489 -16.86 -21.57 20.95
N ASP A 490 -18.18 -21.42 21.14
CA ASP A 490 -19.43 -21.75 20.44
C ASP A 490 -20.60 -20.93 21.09
N GLU A 491 -21.87 -21.34 20.86
CA GLU A 491 -23.15 -20.88 21.46
C GLU A 491 -23.79 -19.62 20.82
N ALA A 492 -24.94 -19.63 20.11
CA ALA A 492 -26.19 -20.41 20.08
C ALA A 492 -27.38 -19.81 20.88
N ALA A 493 -28.34 -19.23 20.14
CA ALA A 493 -29.78 -19.13 20.45
C ALA A 493 -30.49 -18.68 19.15
N ALA A 494 -31.37 -19.42 18.47
CA ALA A 494 -32.55 -20.18 18.90
C ALA A 494 -33.73 -19.29 19.34
N SER A 495 -34.62 -18.97 18.39
CA SER A 495 -36.07 -18.86 18.60
C SER A 495 -36.79 -19.03 17.26
N GLY A 496 -37.96 -19.68 17.28
CA GLY A 496 -38.84 -19.86 16.12
C GLY A 496 -40.30 -19.61 16.53
N GLU A 497 -41.22 -19.91 15.60
CA GLU A 497 -42.68 -19.70 15.69
C GLU A 497 -43.07 -18.20 15.66
N ASP A 498 -44.06 -17.76 14.87
CA ASP A 498 -45.41 -18.36 14.79
C ASP A 498 -46.15 -18.15 13.43
N ASN A 499 -47.40 -18.63 13.39
CA ASN A 499 -48.33 -18.96 12.30
C ASN A 499 -49.07 -17.83 11.53
N LEU A 500 -49.89 -18.28 10.56
CA LEU A 500 -51.05 -17.67 9.85
C LEU A 500 -50.71 -16.78 8.62
N THR A 501 -51.34 -16.96 7.46
CA THR A 501 -52.81 -16.86 7.20
C THR A 501 -53.34 -17.78 6.08
N GLU A 502 -54.64 -18.13 6.19
CA GLU A 502 -55.50 -18.62 5.08
C GLU A 502 -56.01 -17.44 4.22
N GLU A 503 -56.27 -17.66 2.91
CA GLU A 503 -57.55 -17.38 2.20
C GLU A 503 -57.38 -17.55 0.66
N ASP A 504 -58.48 -18.02 0.03
CA ASP A 504 -58.80 -18.19 -1.43
C ASP A 504 -57.93 -19.08 -2.34
#